data_AF-K0TAQ1-F1
#
_entry.id   AF-K0TAQ1-F1
#
_cell.length_a   1.000
_cell.length_b   1.000
_cell.length_c   1.000
_cell.angle_alpha   90.00
_cell.angle_beta   90.00
_cell.angle_gamma   90.00
#
_symmetry.space_group_name_H-M   'P 1'
#
loop_
_entity.id
_entity.type
_entity.pdbx_description
1 polymer ?
#
loop_
_entity_poly.entity_id
_entity_poly.type
_entity_poly.pdbx_seq_one_letter_code
_entity_poly.pdbx_strand_id
1 'polypeptide(L)'
;MAEGLARSMCPPSVTVMSAGSEPATVNPMAIRAMSDAGIDILSHTSKSVLDVDPSDITTVITLCECEVCPEFEGYELEKLHWPHEDPAGAGETEEEEMEAFVRVREQIRTKLGEFIDEKEWAV
;
A
#
# COMPACT_ATOMS: atom_id res chain seq x y z
N MET A 1 0.07 1.22 5.07
CA MET A 1 0.54 2.58 4.74
C MET A 1 0.15 3.00 3.32
N ALA A 2 0.47 2.20 2.29
CA ALA A 2 0.17 2.55 0.90
C ALA A 2 -1.29 2.89 0.60
N GLU A 3 -2.25 2.09 1.08
CA GLU A 3 -3.68 2.41 0.90
C GLU A 3 -4.06 3.77 1.49
N GLY A 4 -3.58 4.10 2.70
CA GLY A 4 -3.87 5.39 3.33
C GLY A 4 -3.27 6.56 2.54
N LEU A 5 -2.03 6.43 2.07
CA LEU A 5 -1.38 7.42 1.22
C LEU A 5 -2.14 7.61 -0.09
N ALA A 6 -2.41 6.52 -0.81
CA ALA A 6 -3.11 6.57 -2.09
C ALA A 6 -4.53 7.15 -1.95
N ARG A 7 -5.29 6.79 -0.91
CA ARG A 7 -6.60 7.42 -0.62
C ARG A 7 -6.51 8.92 -0.38
N SER A 8 -5.41 9.40 0.20
CA SER A 8 -5.19 10.82 0.47
C SER A 8 -4.71 11.61 -0.75
N MET A 9 -4.08 10.95 -1.72
CA MET A 9 -3.45 11.58 -2.88
C MET A 9 -4.27 11.42 -4.17
N CYS A 10 -4.98 10.31 -4.35
CA CYS A 10 -5.79 10.05 -5.52
C CYS A 10 -7.09 10.89 -5.52
N PRO A 11 -7.66 11.16 -6.71
CA PRO A 11 -8.98 11.77 -6.83
C PRO A 11 -10.07 10.95 -6.09
N PRO A 12 -11.15 11.59 -5.60
CA PRO A 12 -12.25 10.91 -4.91
C PRO A 12 -12.99 9.86 -5.75
N SER A 13 -12.87 9.90 -7.08
CA SER A 13 -13.43 8.92 -8.01
C SER A 13 -12.66 7.60 -8.04
N VAL A 14 -11.48 7.55 -7.43
CA VAL A 14 -10.61 6.37 -7.44
C VAL A 14 -10.86 5.52 -6.20
N THR A 15 -11.27 4.28 -6.43
CA THR A 15 -11.37 3.28 -5.37
C THR A 15 -10.01 2.68 -5.10
N VAL A 16 -9.46 2.92 -3.92
CA VAL A 16 -8.21 2.32 -3.46
C VAL A 16 -8.53 1.22 -2.46
N MET A 17 -7.84 0.08 -2.56
CA MET A 17 -7.94 -1.05 -1.65
C MET A 17 -6.56 -1.64 -1.41
N SER A 18 -6.35 -2.26 -0.25
CA SER A 18 -5.21 -3.15 -0.01
C SER A 18 -5.66 -4.55 0.33
N ALA A 19 -4.81 -5.52 0.00
CA ALA A 19 -4.96 -6.91 0.37
C ALA A 19 -3.58 -7.54 0.55
N GLY A 20 -3.50 -8.55 1.40
CA GLY A 20 -2.29 -9.34 1.63
C GLY A 20 -2.61 -10.84 1.70
N SER A 21 -1.58 -11.68 1.67
CA SER A 21 -1.73 -13.13 1.86
C SER A 21 -2.20 -13.49 3.27
N GLU A 22 -1.74 -12.74 4.27
CA GLU A 22 -2.13 -12.92 5.67
C GLU A 22 -2.96 -11.71 6.16
N PRO A 23 -4.29 -11.87 6.34
CA PRO A 23 -5.11 -10.79 6.88
C PRO A 23 -4.78 -10.57 8.36
N ALA A 24 -4.10 -9.46 8.63
CA ALA A 24 -3.73 -9.03 9.98
C ALA A 24 -4.30 -7.64 10.30
N THR A 25 -4.32 -7.32 11.59
CA THR A 25 -4.56 -5.96 12.06
C THR A 25 -3.39 -5.05 11.67
N VAL A 26 -3.67 -3.77 11.44
CA VAL A 26 -2.64 -2.78 11.08
C VAL A 26 -1.59 -2.70 12.20
N ASN A 27 -0.32 -2.71 11.82
CA ASN A 27 0.79 -2.56 12.75
C ASN A 27 0.70 -1.20 13.50
N PRO A 28 0.79 -1.17 14.84
CA PRO A 28 0.79 0.07 15.63
C PRO A 28 1.85 1.10 15.21
N MET A 29 3.03 0.66 14.80
CA MET A 29 4.10 1.54 14.28
C MET A 29 3.67 2.19 12.96
N ALA A 30 3.03 1.44 12.07
CA ALA A 30 2.48 1.98 10.82
C ALA A 30 1.38 3.02 11.09
N ILE A 31 0.52 2.80 12.09
CA ILE A 31 -0.49 3.78 12.51
C ILE A 31 0.18 5.06 12.97
N ARG A 32 1.19 4.96 13.84
CA ARG A 32 1.92 6.12 14.36
C ARG A 32 2.64 6.88 13.24
N ALA A 33 3.37 6.19 12.38
CA ALA A 33 4.04 6.79 11.22
C ALA A 33 3.04 7.49 10.27
N MET A 34 1.84 6.94 10.07
CA MET A 34 0.83 7.59 9.22
C MET A 34 0.14 8.76 9.92
N SER A 35 -0.11 8.65 11.22
CA SER A 35 -0.66 9.74 12.05
C SER A 35 0.24 10.97 12.03
N ASP A 36 1.57 10.79 12.07
CA ASP A 36 2.55 11.88 11.94
C ASP A 36 2.47 12.59 10.58
N ALA A 37 1.98 11.91 9.54
CA ALA A 37 1.70 12.49 8.23
C ALA A 37 0.27 13.06 8.11
N GLY A 38 -0.52 13.03 9.18
CA GLY A 38 -1.92 13.49 9.22
C GLY A 38 -2.92 12.52 8.58
N ILE A 39 -2.56 11.25 8.39
CA ILE A 39 -3.40 10.24 7.75
C ILE A 39 -3.77 9.17 8.78
N ASP A 40 -5.07 9.04 9.05
CA ASP A 40 -5.59 7.98 9.91
C ASP A 40 -5.78 6.68 9.12
N ILE A 41 -5.18 5.59 9.61
CA ILE A 41 -5.34 4.24 9.07
C ILE A 41 -5.83 3.24 10.14
N LEU A 42 -6.28 3.73 11.30
CA LEU A 42 -6.75 2.88 12.41
C LEU A 42 -7.92 1.98 12.02
N SER A 43 -8.82 2.48 11.17
CA SER A 43 -9.99 1.73 10.71
C SER A 43 -9.70 0.83 9.51
N HIS A 44 -8.47 0.83 8.98
CA HIS A 44 -8.12 -0.02 7.86
C HIS A 44 -7.92 -1.47 8.34
N THR A 45 -8.19 -2.42 7.47
CA THR A 45 -7.98 -3.84 7.73
C THR A 45 -7.35 -4.49 6.51
N SER A 46 -6.42 -5.42 6.72
CA SER A 46 -5.89 -6.23 5.63
C SER A 46 -6.95 -7.22 5.19
N LYS A 47 -7.39 -7.11 3.93
CA LYS A 47 -8.26 -8.10 3.29
C LYS A 47 -7.39 -9.23 2.74
N SER A 48 -7.95 -10.43 2.65
CA SER A 48 -7.27 -11.50 1.91
C SER A 48 -7.24 -11.14 0.44
N VAL A 49 -6.09 -11.36 -0.22
CA VAL A 49 -5.97 -11.19 -1.68
C VAL A 49 -6.94 -12.08 -2.45
N LEU A 50 -7.36 -13.20 -1.86
CA LEU A 50 -8.34 -14.13 -2.45
C LEU A 50 -9.79 -13.62 -2.40
N ASP A 51 -10.07 -12.65 -1.53
CA ASP A 51 -11.41 -12.06 -1.39
C ASP A 51 -11.62 -10.85 -2.31
N VAL A 52 -10.60 -10.46 -3.08
CA VAL A 52 -10.67 -9.31 -3.97
C VAL A 52 -11.16 -9.76 -5.34
N ASP A 53 -12.28 -9.19 -5.78
CA ASP A 53 -12.81 -9.43 -7.11
C ASP A 53 -11.93 -8.71 -8.16
N PRO A 54 -11.25 -9.43 -9.07
CA PRO A 54 -10.41 -8.81 -10.10
C PRO A 54 -11.17 -8.05 -11.17
N SER A 55 -12.49 -8.26 -11.31
CA SER A 55 -13.29 -7.60 -12.34
C SER A 55 -13.44 -6.10 -12.14
N ASP A 56 -13.29 -5.63 -10.89
CA ASP A 56 -13.35 -4.20 -10.53
C ASP A 56 -11.97 -3.55 -10.40
N ILE A 57 -10.89 -4.29 -10.67
CA ILE A 57 -9.52 -3.78 -10.56
C ILE A 57 -9.02 -3.39 -11.95
N THR A 58 -8.31 -2.26 -12.02
CA THR A 58 -7.60 -1.83 -13.23
C THR A 58 -6.09 -1.88 -13.07
N THR A 59 -5.59 -1.65 -11.86
CA THR A 59 -4.16 -1.59 -11.55
C THR A 59 -3.86 -2.32 -10.25
N VAL A 60 -2.83 -3.16 -10.26
CA VAL A 60 -2.30 -3.87 -9.10
C VAL A 60 -0.88 -3.41 -8.85
N ILE A 61 -0.60 -2.94 -7.63
CA ILE A 61 0.72 -2.50 -7.20
C ILE A 61 1.22 -3.46 -6.13
N THR A 62 2.33 -4.12 -6.41
CA THR A 62 2.99 -5.05 -5.48
C THR A 62 4.12 -4.33 -4.74
N LEU A 63 4.11 -4.41 -3.41
CA LEU A 63 5.04 -3.67 -2.55
C LEU A 63 6.11 -4.55 -1.89
N CYS A 64 5.88 -5.86 -1.84
CA CYS A 64 6.78 -6.84 -1.25
C CYS A 64 7.50 -7.63 -2.36
N GLU A 65 8.76 -8.00 -2.12
CA GLU A 65 9.55 -8.84 -3.02
C GLU A 65 9.13 -10.32 -3.00
N CYS A 66 8.47 -10.78 -1.94
CA CYS A 66 8.32 -12.21 -1.64
C CYS A 66 6.90 -12.77 -1.73
N GLU A 67 5.87 -11.96 -1.98
CA GLU A 67 4.50 -12.47 -2.03
C GLU A 67 4.14 -13.03 -3.41
N VAL A 68 3.75 -14.31 -3.42
CA VAL A 68 3.10 -14.97 -4.56
C VAL A 68 1.72 -14.32 -4.74
N CYS A 69 1.67 -13.27 -5.54
CA CYS A 69 0.40 -12.66 -5.91
C CYS A 69 -0.36 -13.63 -6.83
N PRO A 70 -1.66 -13.88 -6.58
CA PRO A 70 -2.45 -14.73 -7.45
C PRO A 70 -2.45 -14.17 -8.88
N GLU A 71 -2.33 -15.07 -9.85
CA GLU A 71 -2.45 -14.70 -11.25
C GLU A 71 -3.92 -14.39 -11.53
N PHE A 72 -4.22 -13.11 -11.78
CA PHE A 72 -5.54 -12.67 -12.25
C PHE A 72 -5.73 -13.06 -13.74
N GLU A 73 -5.92 -14.34 -13.99
CA GLU A 73 -6.12 -14.89 -15.34
C GLU A 73 -7.40 -14.33 -15.97
N GLY A 74 -7.30 -13.82 -17.20
CA GLY A 74 -8.46 -13.33 -17.97
C GLY A 74 -8.82 -11.86 -17.79
N TYR A 75 -8.07 -11.11 -16.98
CA TYR A 75 -8.26 -9.66 -16.80
C TYR A 75 -7.04 -8.88 -17.30
N GLU A 76 -7.27 -7.82 -18.07
CA GLU A 76 -6.23 -6.87 -18.47
C GLU A 76 -5.96 -5.89 -17.32
N LEU A 77 -5.09 -6.31 -16.39
CA LEU A 77 -4.67 -5.50 -15.26
C LEU A 77 -3.28 -4.93 -15.49
N GLU A 78 -3.11 -3.64 -15.24
CA GLU A 78 -1.79 -3.03 -15.16
C GLU A 78 -1.10 -3.48 -13.86
N LYS A 79 0.06 -4.13 -13.98
CA LYS A 79 0.83 -4.63 -12.84
C LYS A 79 2.08 -3.80 -12.65
N LEU A 80 2.20 -3.17 -11.48
CA LEU A 80 3.41 -2.45 -11.06
C LEU A 80 4.07 -3.17 -9.89
N HIS A 81 5.39 -3.10 -9.86
CA HIS A 81 6.21 -3.70 -8.82
C HIS A 81 7.14 -2.65 -8.22
N TRP A 82 6.87 -2.27 -6.97
CA TRP A 82 7.64 -1.31 -6.20
C TRP A 82 8.17 -2.01 -4.95
N PRO A 83 9.30 -2.73 -5.07
CA PRO A 83 9.84 -3.48 -3.95
C PRO A 83 10.28 -2.52 -2.84
N HIS A 84 9.82 -2.80 -1.63
CA HIS A 84 10.25 -2.11 -0.42
C HIS A 84 10.68 -3.13 0.63
N GLU A 85 11.70 -2.77 1.41
CA GLU A 85 12.08 -3.54 2.59
C GLU A 85 10.93 -3.50 3.61
N ASP A 86 10.62 -4.64 4.24
CA ASP A 86 9.61 -4.67 5.30
C ASP A 86 10.15 -3.91 6.51
N PRO A 87 9.51 -2.80 6.94
CA PRO A 87 9.95 -2.05 8.10
C PRO A 87 9.67 -2.79 9.42
N ALA A 88 8.83 -3.82 9.44
CA ALA A 88 8.58 -4.60 10.64
C ALA A 88 9.83 -5.40 11.05
N GLY A 89 10.31 -5.21 12.27
CA GLY A 89 11.53 -5.84 12.77
C GLY A 89 12.82 -5.24 12.19
N ALA A 90 12.75 -4.09 11.52
CA ALA A 90 13.93 -3.36 11.07
C ALA A 90 14.57 -2.63 12.25
N GLY A 91 15.77 -3.04 12.65
CA GLY A 91 16.52 -2.43 13.75
C GLY A 91 16.42 -3.18 15.08
N GLU A 92 17.23 -2.75 16.05
CA GLU A 92 17.30 -3.39 17.38
C GLU A 92 16.45 -2.64 18.42
N THR A 93 15.94 -1.45 18.09
CA THR A 93 15.16 -0.57 18.96
C THR A 93 13.86 -0.08 18.30
N GLU A 94 12.88 0.30 19.11
CA GLU A 94 11.61 0.88 18.61
C GLU A 94 11.81 2.18 17.81
N GLU A 95 12.88 2.94 18.10
CA GLU A 95 13.19 4.17 17.39
C GLU A 95 13.71 3.87 15.97
N GLU A 96 14.62 2.92 15.82
CA GLU A 96 15.11 2.46 14.52
C GLU A 96 13.98 1.83 13.67
N GLU A 97 13.10 1.05 14.31
CA GLU A 97 11.93 0.49 13.64
C GLU A 97 11.00 1.60 13.15
N MET A 98 10.73 2.60 13.99
CA MET A 98 9.93 3.77 13.58
C MET A 98 10.57 4.53 12.41
N GLU A 99 11.88 4.75 12.44
CA GLU A 99 12.60 5.40 11.34
C GLU A 99 12.47 4.61 10.04
N ALA A 100 12.51 3.27 10.10
CA ALA A 100 12.26 2.42 8.95
C ALA A 100 10.82 2.58 8.41
N PHE A 101 9.81 2.60 9.29
CA PHE A 101 8.42 2.85 8.89
C PHE A 101 8.24 4.20 8.21
N VAL A 102 8.85 5.26 8.76
CA VAL A 102 8.82 6.61 8.18
C VAL A 102 9.53 6.63 6.83
N ARG A 103 10.70 5.99 6.71
CA ARG A 103 11.45 5.89 5.45
C ARG A 103 10.63 5.19 4.37
N VAL A 104 10.03 4.04 4.67
CA VAL A 104 9.19 3.28 3.73
C VAL A 104 7.93 4.08 3.36
N ARG A 105 7.30 4.76 4.32
CA ARG A 105 6.17 5.68 4.06
C ARG A 105 6.53 6.72 2.99
N GLU A 106 7.66 7.41 3.15
CA GLU A 106 8.09 8.45 2.20
C GLU A 106 8.48 7.88 0.83
N GLN A 107 9.08 6.68 0.77
CA GLN A 107 9.36 6.00 -0.49
C GLN A 107 8.06 5.69 -1.25
N ILE A 108 7.08 5.10 -0.57
CA ILE A 108 5.76 4.79 -1.14
C ILE A 108 5.07 6.07 -1.58
N ARG A 109 5.11 7.12 -0.76
CA ARG A 109 4.51 8.43 -1.08
C ARG A 109 5.10 9.02 -2.36
N THR A 110 6.42 8.97 -2.49
CA THR A 110 7.12 9.47 -3.68
C THR A 110 6.70 8.70 -4.93
N LYS A 111 6.71 7.36 -4.85
CA LYS A 111 6.29 6.49 -5.96
C LYS A 111 4.83 6.68 -6.35
N LEU A 112 3.95 6.84 -5.37
CA LEU A 112 2.55 7.16 -5.61
C LEU A 112 2.39 8.53 -6.29
N GLY A 113 3.17 9.53 -5.88
CA GLY A 113 3.18 10.84 -6.54
C GLY A 113 3.55 10.72 -8.02
N GLU A 114 4.69 10.09 -8.32
CA GLU A 114 5.13 9.82 -9.70
C GLU A 114 4.03 9.11 -10.50
N PHE A 115 3.46 8.03 -9.96
CA PHE A 115 2.40 7.27 -10.60
C PHE A 115 1.12 8.08 -10.86
N ILE A 116 0.70 8.90 -9.90
CA ILE A 116 -0.51 9.73 -10.00
C ILE A 116 -0.32 10.83 -11.04
N ASP A 117 0.86 11.45 -11.09
CA ASP A 117 1.21 12.47 -12.09
C ASP A 117 1.30 11.88 -13.51
N GLU A 118 1.82 10.66 -13.66
CA GLU A 118 1.91 9.97 -14.94
C GLU A 118 0.56 9.39 -15.41
N LYS A 119 -0.34 9.07 -14.49
CA LYS A 119 -1.67 8.53 -14.82
C LYS A 119 -2.60 9.62 -15.35
N GLU A 120 -3.09 9.40 -16.56
CA GLU A 120 -4.29 10.09 -17.04
C GLU A 120 -5.52 9.49 -16.35
N TRP A 121 -6.01 10.16 -15.31
CA TRP A 121 -7.26 9.81 -14.65
C TRP A 121 -8.42 10.18 -15.59
N ALA A 122 -9.13 9.18 -16.11
CA ALA A 122 -10.32 9.42 -16.90
C ALA A 122 -11.36 10.18 -16.05
N VAL A 123 -11.61 11.45 -16.40
CA VAL A 123 -12.60 12.34 -15.78
C VAL A 123 -13.99 12.06 -16.33
#